data_AF-H9FLD9-F1
#
_entry.id   AF-H9FLD9-F1
#
_cell.length_a   1.000
_cell.length_b   1.000
_cell.length_c   1.000
_cell.angle_alpha   90.00
_cell.angle_beta   90.00
_cell.angle_gamma   90.00
#
_symmetry.space_group_name_H-M   'P 1'
#
loop_
_entity.id
_entity.type
_entity.pdbx_description
1 polymer ?
#
loop_
_entity_poly.entity_id
_entity_poly.type
_entity_poly.pdbx_seq_one_letter_code
_entity_poly.pdbx_strand_id
1 'polypeptide(L)'
;ALQSYKRDSVLRPFPASYARGDCKDFEALLADASKLPNLKELLQSSGDNHKRAWDLVSWILSSKILTIHSAGKAEFEKIQKLTGAPHTPVPAPDFLFEIEYFDPANAKFYETKGERDLIYAFHGSRLENFHSIIHNGLHCHLNKTSLFGEGTYLTSDLSL
;
A
#
# COMPACT_ATOMS: atom_id res chain seq x y z
N ALA A 1 -9.07 -3.11 -0.10
CA ALA A 1 -9.21 -3.57 1.30
C ALA A 1 -10.67 -3.59 1.79
N LEU A 2 -11.37 -2.45 1.86
CA LEU A 2 -12.73 -2.34 2.44
C LEU A 2 -13.78 -3.30 1.86
N GLN A 3 -13.84 -3.46 0.53
CA GLN A 3 -14.83 -4.32 -0.13
C GLN A 3 -14.60 -5.81 0.11
N SER A 4 -13.37 -6.23 0.45
CA SER A 4 -13.02 -7.63 0.66
C SER A 4 -13.84 -8.24 1.80
N TYR A 5 -14.19 -9.52 1.71
CA TYR A 5 -14.74 -10.25 2.86
C TYR A 5 -13.73 -10.33 4.03
N LYS A 6 -12.43 -10.20 3.75
CA LYS A 6 -11.34 -10.14 4.74
C LYS A 6 -11.15 -8.74 5.35
N ARG A 7 -12.06 -7.79 5.13
CA ARG A 7 -11.90 -6.37 5.50
C ARG A 7 -11.48 -6.14 6.96
N ASP A 8 -11.87 -7.01 7.88
CA ASP A 8 -11.46 -6.90 9.29
C ASP A 8 -9.93 -6.98 9.48
N SER A 9 -9.28 -7.89 8.76
CA SER A 9 -7.84 -8.11 8.84
C SER A 9 -7.04 -7.24 7.88
N VAL A 10 -7.56 -6.95 6.68
CA VAL A 10 -6.79 -6.24 5.64
C VAL A 10 -7.01 -4.72 5.57
N LEU A 11 -8.09 -4.18 6.14
CA LEU A 11 -8.28 -2.72 6.25
C LEU A 11 -7.62 -2.21 7.53
N ARG A 12 -6.29 -2.27 7.53
CA ARG A 12 -5.42 -1.80 8.61
C ARG A 12 -4.34 -0.92 7.99
N PRO A 13 -4.23 0.37 8.38
CA PRO A 13 -4.99 1.08 9.40
C PRO A 13 -6.48 1.23 9.03
N PHE A 14 -7.32 1.44 10.06
CA PHE A 14 -8.77 1.65 9.94
C PHE A 14 -9.11 3.10 10.37
N PRO A 15 -10.04 3.81 9.70
CA PRO A 15 -10.36 5.19 10.05
C PRO A 15 -11.08 5.25 11.40
N ALA A 16 -10.44 5.91 12.38
CA ALA A 16 -10.94 5.96 13.76
C ALA A 16 -12.34 6.60 13.88
N SER A 17 -12.72 7.49 12.98
CA SER A 17 -14.06 8.09 12.92
C SER A 17 -15.19 7.09 12.67
N TYR A 18 -14.87 5.88 12.17
CA TYR A 18 -15.80 4.78 11.96
C TYR A 18 -15.64 3.68 13.02
N ALA A 19 -14.92 3.93 14.11
CA ALA A 19 -14.75 3.00 15.21
C ALA A 19 -15.35 3.57 16.50
N ARG A 20 -16.04 2.72 17.27
CA ARG A 20 -16.53 3.03 18.61
C ARG A 20 -15.86 2.05 19.59
N GLY A 21 -14.74 2.48 20.17
CA GLY A 21 -13.86 1.58 20.91
C GLY A 21 -13.33 0.48 19.99
N ASP A 22 -13.50 -0.78 20.38
CA ASP A 22 -13.08 -1.95 19.60
C ASP A 22 -14.05 -2.32 18.47
N CYS A 23 -15.24 -1.71 18.44
CA CYS A 23 -16.26 -1.99 17.43
C CYS A 23 -16.04 -1.14 16.17
N LYS A 24 -15.63 -1.78 15.07
CA LYS A 24 -15.48 -1.14 13.74
C LYS A 24 -16.81 -1.17 12.98
N ASP A 25 -17.30 0.00 12.57
CA ASP A 25 -18.52 0.15 11.80
C ASP A 25 -18.24 0.05 10.29
N PHE A 26 -18.07 -1.17 9.81
CA PHE A 26 -17.81 -1.43 8.38
C PHE A 26 -19.01 -1.07 7.50
N GLU A 27 -20.24 -1.16 8.00
CA GLU A 27 -21.45 -0.87 7.23
C GLU A 27 -21.55 0.62 6.93
N ALA A 28 -21.35 1.49 7.93
CA ALA A 28 -21.30 2.93 7.74
C ALA A 28 -20.16 3.33 6.79
N LEU A 29 -18.98 2.73 6.96
CA LEU A 29 -17.83 3.02 6.09
C LEU A 29 -18.07 2.58 4.65
N LEU A 30 -18.69 1.42 4.42
CA LEU A 30 -19.09 0.96 3.08
C LEU A 30 -20.09 1.92 2.44
N ALA A 31 -21.11 2.35 3.21
CA ALA A 31 -22.16 3.24 2.71
C ALA A 31 -21.62 4.63 2.33
N ASP A 32 -20.63 5.15 3.06
CA ASP A 32 -20.02 6.43 2.73
C ASP A 32 -18.95 6.29 1.63
N ALA A 33 -18.20 5.18 1.60
CA ALA A 33 -17.30 4.86 0.49
C ALA A 33 -18.03 4.71 -0.86
N SER A 34 -19.23 4.13 -0.88
CA SER A 34 -20.03 3.99 -2.10
C SER A 34 -20.57 5.32 -2.65
N LYS A 35 -20.54 6.39 -1.83
CA LYS A 35 -20.99 7.74 -2.21
C LYS A 35 -19.83 8.66 -2.60
N LEU A 36 -18.59 8.16 -2.58
CA LEU A 36 -17.44 8.96 -2.99
C LEU A 36 -17.55 9.30 -4.48
N PRO A 37 -17.54 10.60 -4.85
CA PRO A 37 -17.38 10.97 -6.24
C PRO A 37 -15.96 10.63 -6.70
N ASN A 38 -15.72 10.71 -8.01
CA ASN A 38 -14.35 10.61 -8.52
C ASN A 38 -13.51 11.79 -8.05
N LEU A 39 -12.17 11.64 -8.02
CA LEU A 39 -11.29 12.68 -7.47
C LEU A 39 -11.38 14.01 -8.23
N LYS A 40 -11.58 14.01 -9.56
CA LYS A 40 -11.69 15.26 -10.33
C LYS A 40 -12.92 16.07 -9.89
N GLU A 41 -14.05 15.39 -9.77
CA GLU A 41 -15.30 15.99 -9.28
C GLU A 41 -15.17 16.47 -7.83
N LEU A 42 -14.54 15.69 -6.96
CA LEU A 42 -14.29 16.09 -5.58
C LEU A 42 -13.47 17.39 -5.51
N LEU A 43 -12.35 17.48 -6.24
CA LEU A 43 -11.49 18.66 -6.27
C LEU A 43 -12.12 19.88 -6.95
N GLN A 44 -13.00 19.67 -7.93
CA GLN A 44 -13.67 20.75 -8.67
C GLN A 44 -14.96 21.24 -7.99
N SER A 45 -15.47 20.49 -7.00
CA SER A 45 -16.67 20.87 -6.28
C SER A 45 -16.51 22.23 -5.59
N SER A 46 -17.49 23.10 -5.76
CA SER A 46 -17.55 24.41 -5.12
C SER A 46 -18.44 24.36 -3.87
N GLY A 47 -18.00 24.95 -2.76
CA GLY A 47 -18.75 25.02 -1.48
C GLY A 47 -18.49 23.87 -0.49
N ASP A 48 -19.21 23.85 0.64
CA ASP A 48 -19.14 22.80 1.70
C ASP A 48 -19.93 21.52 1.32
N ASN A 49 -19.89 21.17 0.03
CA ASN A 49 -20.49 19.93 -0.45
C ASN A 49 -19.53 18.76 -0.17
N HIS A 50 -20.07 17.56 0.07
CA HIS A 50 -19.29 16.34 0.26
C HIS A 50 -18.37 16.28 1.51
N LYS A 51 -18.72 16.96 2.61
CA LYS A 51 -17.94 16.93 3.87
C LYS A 51 -17.44 15.54 4.28
N ARG A 52 -18.32 14.53 4.31
CA ARG A 52 -17.92 13.14 4.67
C ARG A 52 -16.95 12.51 3.68
N ALA A 53 -17.06 12.84 2.39
CA ALA A 53 -16.13 12.37 1.37
C ALA A 53 -14.76 13.00 1.56
N TRP A 54 -14.73 14.32 1.82
CA TRP A 54 -13.50 15.03 2.16
C TRP A 54 -12.85 14.50 3.42
N ASP A 55 -13.61 14.25 4.49
CA ASP A 55 -13.08 13.65 5.72
C ASP A 55 -12.43 12.28 5.44
N LEU A 56 -13.10 11.42 4.66
CA LEU A 56 -12.60 10.08 4.34
C LEU A 56 -11.38 10.12 3.41
N VAL A 57 -11.41 10.89 2.33
CA VAL A 57 -10.28 11.02 1.40
C VAL A 57 -9.08 11.69 2.06
N SER A 58 -9.31 12.70 2.89
CA SER A 58 -8.24 13.33 3.68
C SER A 58 -7.58 12.33 4.60
N TRP A 59 -8.36 11.48 5.29
CA TRP A 59 -7.78 10.41 6.10
C TRP A 59 -6.96 9.43 5.26
N ILE A 60 -7.46 8.97 4.10
CA ILE A 60 -6.74 8.07 3.18
C ILE A 60 -5.36 8.63 2.80
N LEU A 61 -5.26 9.95 2.62
CA LEU A 61 -4.05 10.63 2.15
C LEU A 61 -3.18 11.23 3.29
N SER A 62 -3.54 11.02 4.56
CA SER A 62 -2.96 11.75 5.70
C SER A 62 -1.70 11.14 6.35
N SER A 63 -1.05 10.19 5.70
CA SER A 63 0.11 9.51 6.27
C SER A 63 1.23 10.49 6.63
N LYS A 64 1.77 10.36 7.84
CA LYS A 64 2.96 11.11 8.30
C LYS A 64 4.27 10.33 8.13
N ILE A 65 4.19 9.07 7.69
CA ILE A 65 5.33 8.14 7.63
C ILE A 65 5.85 8.01 6.19
N LEU A 66 4.97 8.18 5.21
CA LEU A 66 5.26 7.95 3.81
C LEU A 66 4.30 8.71 2.91
N THR A 67 4.69 8.88 1.65
CA THR A 67 3.83 9.31 0.54
C THR A 67 4.07 8.42 -0.69
N ILE A 68 3.21 8.55 -1.69
CA ILE A 68 3.27 7.78 -2.94
C ILE A 68 3.32 8.74 -4.12
N HIS A 69 4.30 8.56 -5.00
CA HIS A 69 4.49 9.35 -6.21
C HIS A 69 4.23 8.51 -7.45
N SER A 70 3.62 9.10 -8.48
CA SER A 70 3.57 8.48 -9.80
C SER A 70 4.95 8.50 -10.45
N ALA A 71 5.36 7.37 -11.01
CA ALA A 71 6.64 7.20 -11.69
C ALA A 71 6.45 6.87 -13.18
N GLY A 72 7.39 7.31 -14.00
CA GLY A 72 7.36 7.10 -15.46
C GLY A 72 7.98 5.77 -15.89
N LYS A 73 7.89 5.47 -17.18
CA LYS A 73 8.47 4.25 -17.80
C LYS A 73 9.99 4.13 -17.62
N ALA A 74 10.71 5.25 -17.52
CA ALA A 74 12.15 5.25 -17.25
C ALA A 74 12.49 4.60 -15.89
N GLU A 75 11.65 4.78 -14.88
CA GLU A 75 11.85 4.11 -13.57
C GLU A 75 11.58 2.60 -13.67
N PHE A 76 10.72 2.16 -14.59
CA PHE A 76 10.53 0.72 -14.84
C PHE A 76 11.80 0.08 -15.42
N GLU A 77 12.48 0.76 -16.35
CA GLU A 77 13.77 0.29 -16.88
C GLU A 77 14.85 0.22 -15.79
N LYS A 78 14.85 1.17 -14.85
CA LYS A 78 15.73 1.17 -13.69
C LYS A 78 15.42 -0.01 -12.76
N ILE A 79 14.14 -0.31 -12.50
CA ILE A 79 13.72 -1.48 -11.72
C ILE A 79 14.25 -2.77 -12.37
N GLN A 80 14.10 -2.93 -13.69
CA GLN A 80 14.62 -4.10 -14.41
C GLN A 80 16.15 -4.24 -14.26
N LYS A 81 16.91 -3.14 -14.23
CA LYS A 81 18.36 -3.19 -13.98
C LYS A 81 18.68 -3.60 -12.54
N LEU A 82 17.88 -3.15 -11.57
CA LEU A 82 18.08 -3.44 -10.14
C LEU A 82 17.67 -4.86 -9.74
N THR A 83 16.65 -5.44 -10.41
CA THR A 83 16.16 -6.80 -10.13
C THR A 83 16.77 -7.86 -11.04
N GLY A 84 17.47 -7.45 -12.10
CA GLY A 84 17.98 -8.32 -13.14
C GLY A 84 17.04 -8.40 -14.35
N ALA A 85 17.63 -8.70 -15.52
CA ALA A 85 16.86 -8.85 -16.75
C ALA A 85 15.88 -10.03 -16.62
N PRO A 86 14.61 -9.85 -17.01
CA PRO A 86 13.62 -10.91 -16.87
C PRO A 86 13.99 -12.07 -17.79
N HIS A 87 13.98 -13.29 -17.24
CA HIS A 87 14.28 -14.50 -18.01
C HIS A 87 13.13 -14.89 -18.96
N THR A 88 11.93 -14.40 -18.66
CA THR A 88 10.71 -14.60 -19.44
C THR A 88 10.12 -13.26 -19.86
N PRO A 89 9.38 -13.19 -20.98
CA PRO A 89 8.66 -11.97 -21.34
C PRO A 89 7.62 -11.62 -20.26
N VAL A 90 7.72 -10.41 -19.69
CA VAL A 90 6.79 -9.89 -18.70
C VAL A 90 6.07 -8.65 -19.24
N PRO A 91 4.78 -8.46 -18.93
CA PRO A 91 4.06 -7.28 -19.35
C PRO A 91 4.63 -6.03 -18.66
N ALA A 92 4.71 -4.91 -19.40
CA ALA A 92 5.01 -3.62 -18.81
C ALA A 92 3.79 -3.13 -17.99
N PRO A 93 4.00 -2.50 -16.82
CA PRO A 93 2.89 -2.00 -16.01
C PRO A 93 2.22 -0.80 -16.69
N ASP A 94 0.90 -0.70 -16.58
CA ASP A 94 0.13 0.48 -17.01
C ASP A 94 0.46 1.71 -16.15
N PHE A 95 0.67 1.49 -14.85
CA PHE A 95 1.00 2.51 -13.86
C PHE A 95 2.12 2.03 -12.95
N LEU A 96 3.06 2.93 -12.66
CA LEU A 96 4.15 2.69 -11.72
C LEU A 96 4.12 3.77 -10.63
N PHE A 97 4.43 3.37 -9.41
CA PHE A 97 4.46 4.26 -8.25
C PHE A 97 5.71 3.99 -7.41
N GLU A 98 6.22 5.05 -6.79
CA GLU A 98 7.33 5.01 -5.84
C GLU A 98 6.81 5.39 -4.44
N ILE A 99 7.30 4.69 -3.41
CA ILE A 99 7.01 5.03 -2.01
C ILE A 99 8.21 5.79 -1.45
N GLU A 100 7.98 7.02 -1.02
CA GLU A 100 8.95 7.81 -0.27
C GLU A 100 8.62 7.71 1.22
N TYR A 101 9.59 7.28 2.03
CA TYR A 101 9.46 7.27 3.49
C TYR A 101 10.02 8.57 4.08
N PHE A 102 9.31 9.11 5.08
CA PHE A 102 9.77 10.25 5.85
C PHE A 102 10.50 9.80 7.12
N ASP A 103 11.22 10.73 7.75
CA ASP A 103 11.85 10.47 9.04
C ASP A 103 10.82 10.38 10.17
N PRO A 104 11.07 9.53 11.20
CA PRO A 104 12.31 8.80 11.45
C PRO A 104 12.43 7.44 10.74
N ALA A 105 11.40 7.00 10.00
CA ALA A 105 11.38 5.67 9.40
C ALA A 105 12.47 5.50 8.33
N ASN A 106 12.67 6.51 7.50
CA ASN A 106 13.69 6.51 6.45
C ASN A 106 15.11 6.46 7.03
N ALA A 107 15.46 7.38 7.94
CA ALA A 107 16.75 7.36 8.62
C ALA A 107 17.02 6.01 9.32
N LYS A 108 16.02 5.45 10.02
CA LYS A 108 16.15 4.16 10.71
C LYS A 108 16.47 3.01 9.76
N PHE A 109 15.89 3.00 8.55
CA PHE A 109 16.21 1.99 7.54
C PHE A 109 17.69 2.06 7.14
N TYR A 110 18.19 3.26 6.84
CA TYR A 110 19.60 3.46 6.46
C TYR A 110 20.58 3.21 7.63
N GLU A 111 20.19 3.56 8.85
CA GLU A 111 20.93 3.18 10.07
C GLU A 111 21.04 1.65 10.20
N THR A 112 19.94 0.93 9.97
CA THR A 112 19.90 -0.54 10.04
C THR A 112 20.72 -1.18 8.92
N LYS A 113 20.64 -0.63 7.70
CA LYS A 113 21.44 -1.06 6.55
C LYS A 113 22.93 -0.95 6.86
N GLY A 114 23.38 0.21 7.37
CA GLY A 114 24.79 0.54 7.50
C GLY A 114 25.52 0.42 6.16
N GLU A 115 26.65 -0.26 6.16
CA GLU A 115 27.49 -0.47 4.96
C GLU A 115 27.05 -1.64 4.06
N ARG A 116 25.96 -2.35 4.40
CA ARG A 116 25.48 -3.50 3.60
C ARG A 116 24.85 -3.05 2.29
N ASP A 117 24.94 -3.88 1.25
CA ASP A 117 24.27 -3.61 -0.03
C ASP A 117 22.75 -3.69 0.06
N LEU A 118 22.07 -3.03 -0.88
CA LEU A 118 20.63 -3.17 -1.10
C LEU A 118 20.37 -4.08 -2.29
N ILE A 119 19.49 -5.06 -2.08
CA ILE A 119 18.94 -5.90 -3.15
C ILE A 119 17.47 -5.54 -3.37
N TYR A 120 17.04 -5.60 -4.62
CA TYR A 120 15.66 -5.33 -5.02
C TYR A 120 15.01 -6.63 -5.50
N ALA A 121 13.77 -6.87 -5.07
CA ALA A 121 13.02 -8.07 -5.40
C ALA A 121 11.51 -7.77 -5.42
N PHE A 122 10.76 -8.63 -6.10
CA PHE A 122 9.32 -8.56 -6.24
C PHE A 122 8.59 -9.38 -5.17
N HIS A 123 7.38 -8.91 -4.82
CA HIS A 123 6.42 -9.62 -3.98
C HIS A 123 5.01 -9.47 -4.58
N GLY A 124 4.48 -10.55 -5.14
CA GLY A 124 3.09 -10.61 -5.59
C GLY A 124 2.13 -10.75 -4.41
N SER A 125 1.03 -9.99 -4.42
CA SER A 125 -0.04 -10.13 -3.43
C SER A 125 -1.41 -9.84 -4.03
N ARG A 126 -2.47 -10.26 -3.36
CA ARG A 126 -3.84 -9.89 -3.77
C ARG A 126 -4.07 -8.40 -3.52
N LEU A 127 -4.82 -7.75 -4.42
CA LEU A 127 -5.05 -6.29 -4.39
C LEU A 127 -5.57 -5.80 -3.03
N GLU A 128 -6.43 -6.57 -2.37
CA GLU A 128 -7.00 -6.17 -1.09
C GLU A 128 -5.99 -6.01 0.05
N ASN A 129 -4.79 -6.58 -0.09
CA ASN A 129 -3.73 -6.54 0.92
C ASN A 129 -2.87 -5.26 0.84
N PHE A 130 -2.81 -4.60 -0.32
CA PHE A 130 -1.84 -3.51 -0.56
C PHE A 130 -2.02 -2.29 0.36
N HIS A 131 -3.26 -1.99 0.79
CA HIS A 131 -3.49 -0.97 1.81
C HIS A 131 -2.69 -1.25 3.09
N SER A 132 -2.75 -2.49 3.60
CA SER A 132 -2.00 -2.88 4.79
C SER A 132 -0.51 -2.99 4.52
N ILE A 133 -0.11 -3.49 3.34
CA ILE A 133 1.31 -3.61 2.99
C ILE A 133 1.99 -2.24 2.96
N ILE A 134 1.33 -1.23 2.39
CA ILE A 134 1.87 0.13 2.32
C ILE A 134 2.06 0.71 3.72
N HIS A 135 1.06 0.59 4.59
CA HIS A 135 1.09 1.26 5.89
C HIS A 135 1.78 0.47 7.01
N ASN A 136 1.85 -0.86 6.92
CA ASN A 136 2.39 -1.72 7.97
C ASN A 136 3.59 -2.57 7.51
N GLY A 137 3.96 -2.51 6.23
CA GLY A 137 4.95 -3.38 5.62
C GLY A 137 4.40 -4.77 5.28
N LEU A 138 5.24 -5.60 4.65
CA LEU A 138 4.93 -7.00 4.39
C LEU A 138 4.85 -7.78 5.71
N HIS A 139 3.89 -8.70 5.82
CA HIS A 139 3.83 -9.58 6.97
C HIS A 139 5.01 -10.56 6.95
N CYS A 140 5.90 -10.41 7.92
CA CYS A 140 6.92 -11.42 8.23
C CYS A 140 6.27 -12.51 9.10
N HIS A 141 5.79 -13.59 8.49
CA HIS A 141 5.14 -14.67 9.23
C HIS A 141 6.15 -15.35 10.17
N LEU A 142 5.94 -15.26 11.48
CA LEU A 142 6.75 -15.90 12.52
C LEU A 142 6.10 -17.19 13.06
N ASN A 143 5.24 -17.81 12.25
CA ASN A 143 4.48 -19.00 12.65
C ASN A 143 5.30 -20.26 12.35
N LYS A 144 5.88 -20.87 13.39
CA LYS A 144 6.60 -22.16 13.31
C LYS A 144 5.78 -23.30 12.71
N THR A 145 4.45 -23.23 12.78
CA THR A 145 3.51 -24.26 12.29
C THR A 145 2.75 -23.75 11.06
N SER A 146 3.43 -23.70 9.92
CA SER A 146 2.84 -23.39 8.61
C SER A 146 3.50 -24.28 7.56
N LEU A 147 2.73 -24.77 6.57
CA LEU A 147 3.26 -25.60 5.47
C LEU A 147 4.40 -24.90 4.71
N PHE A 148 4.38 -23.57 4.69
CA PHE A 148 5.33 -22.76 3.92
C PHE A 148 6.55 -22.33 4.76
N GLY A 149 6.50 -22.44 6.09
CA GLY A 149 7.54 -21.95 6.99
C GLY A 149 7.37 -20.48 7.41
N GLU A 150 8.46 -19.88 7.89
CA GLU A 150 8.52 -18.50 8.38
C GLU A 150 9.09 -17.54 7.32
N GLY A 151 8.66 -16.27 7.37
CA GLY A 151 9.24 -15.16 6.60
C GLY A 151 8.31 -14.55 5.56
N THR A 152 8.92 -13.73 4.70
CA THR A 152 8.30 -13.07 3.54
C THR A 152 8.99 -13.57 2.29
N TYR A 153 8.22 -14.09 1.33
CA TYR A 153 8.74 -14.63 0.08
C TYR A 153 8.94 -13.51 -0.93
N LEU A 154 10.13 -13.49 -1.53
CA LEU A 154 10.56 -12.53 -2.53
C LEU A 154 11.17 -13.27 -3.72
N THR A 155 11.05 -12.71 -4.91
CA THR A 155 11.63 -13.26 -6.15
C THR A 155 12.25 -12.13 -6.97
N SER A 156 13.38 -12.40 -7.65
CA SER A 156 13.93 -11.47 -8.65
C SER A 156 13.25 -11.58 -10.01
N ASP A 157 12.47 -12.65 -10.23
CA ASP A 157 11.72 -12.88 -11.46
C ASP A 157 10.27 -12.41 -11.29
N LEU A 158 9.87 -11.41 -12.07
CA LEU A 158 8.53 -10.82 -12.03
C LEU A 158 7.44 -11.79 -12.55
N SER A 159 7.80 -12.87 -13.24
CA SER A 159 6.84 -13.82 -13.81
C SER A 159 6.31 -14.88 -12.83
N LEU A 160 6.88 -14.95 -11.62
CA LEU A 160 6.52 -15.90 -10.56
C LEU A 160 5.54 -15.28 -9.54
#